data_AF-A0ABD1J5I3-F1
#
_entry.id   AF-A0ABD1J5I3-F1
#
_cell.length_a   1.000
_cell.length_b   1.000
_cell.length_c   1.000
_cell.angle_alpha   90.00
_cell.angle_beta   90.00
_cell.angle_gamma   90.00
#
_symmetry.space_group_name_H-M   'P 1'
#
loop_
_entity.id
_entity.type
_entity.pdbx_description
1 polymer ?
#
loop_
_entity_poly.entity_id
_entity_poly.type
_entity_poly.pdbx_seq_one_letter_code
_entity_poly.pdbx_strand_id
1 'polypeptide(L)'
;MEAGALKKGRFWITPDPYHNDDNIQIGREVKISCQVEATPPEELVFGWLKNGRTLRSSERMVITQTDPDVSPGTTNLDIIDLKFTDFGTYTCVASLKHGGIPEISIDVNISSTTAGRSLVPS
;
A
#
# COMPACT_ATOMS: atom_id res chain seq x y z
N MET A 1 -16.31 -18.32 21.25
CA MET A 1 -16.00 -17.31 20.22
C MET A 1 -14.60 -16.83 20.50
N GLU A 2 -13.67 -17.09 19.59
CA GLU A 2 -12.33 -16.52 19.67
C GLU A 2 -12.46 -15.02 19.38
N ALA A 3 -11.77 -14.19 20.17
CA ALA A 3 -11.81 -12.75 19.97
C ALA A 3 -10.94 -12.39 18.75
N GLY A 4 -11.51 -11.67 17.79
CA GLY A 4 -10.78 -11.21 16.62
C GLY A 4 -9.60 -10.31 16.99
N ALA A 5 -8.51 -10.35 16.21
CA ALA A 5 -7.32 -9.54 16.46
C ALA A 5 -6.64 -9.10 15.15
N LEU A 6 -6.03 -7.92 15.19
CA LEU A 6 -5.12 -7.42 14.16
C LEU A 6 -3.73 -7.18 14.79
N LYS A 7 -2.67 -7.68 14.17
CA LYS A 7 -1.29 -7.40 14.59
C LYS A 7 -0.65 -6.34 13.70
N LYS A 8 0.34 -5.62 14.27
CA LYS A 8 1.02 -4.50 13.61
C LYS A 8 1.46 -4.87 12.20
N GLY A 9 0.96 -4.11 11.23
CA GLY A 9 1.30 -4.31 9.82
C GLY A 9 2.67 -3.77 9.41
N ARG A 10 3.11 -4.18 8.23
CA ARG A 10 4.34 -3.72 7.58
C ARG A 10 4.03 -3.25 6.16
N PHE A 11 4.86 -2.36 5.64
CA PHE A 11 4.78 -1.94 4.25
C PHE A 11 6.16 -1.85 3.62
N TRP A 12 6.18 -1.90 2.29
CA TRP A 12 7.36 -1.62 1.49
C TRP A 12 6.94 -1.08 0.12
N ILE A 13 7.88 -0.40 -0.54
CA ILE A 13 7.70 0.17 -1.87
C ILE A 13 8.64 -0.58 -2.82
N THR A 14 8.22 -0.81 -4.06
CA THR A 14 9.05 -1.37 -5.12
C THR A 14 8.99 -0.46 -6.35
N PRO A 15 10.14 -0.01 -6.88
CA PRO A 15 11.49 -0.22 -6.34
C PRO A 15 11.71 0.47 -4.98
N ASP A 16 12.65 -0.03 -4.17
CA ASP A 16 12.92 0.51 -2.84
C ASP A 16 13.61 1.87 -2.96
N PRO A 17 12.94 2.98 -2.57
CA PRO A 17 13.51 4.31 -2.75
C PRO A 17 14.71 4.61 -1.84
N TYR A 18 15.00 3.74 -0.88
CA TYR A 18 16.12 3.91 0.05
C TYR A 18 17.30 2.99 -0.27
N HIS A 19 17.22 2.14 -1.31
CA HIS A 19 18.25 1.14 -1.60
C HIS A 19 18.63 1.10 -3.10
N ASN A 20 19.91 1.40 -3.41
CA ASN A 20 20.53 1.39 -4.75
C ASN A 20 19.89 2.31 -5.82
N ASP A 21 20.43 2.28 -7.05
CA ASP A 21 20.12 3.16 -8.19
C ASP A 21 18.65 3.10 -8.71
N ASP A 22 17.84 2.19 -8.20
CA ASP A 22 16.43 2.01 -8.57
C ASP A 22 15.52 2.95 -7.75
N ASN A 23 15.59 4.24 -8.06
CA ASN A 23 14.69 5.23 -7.49
C ASN A 23 13.29 5.11 -8.10
N ILE A 24 12.27 5.61 -7.39
CA ILE A 24 10.96 5.83 -8.03
C ILE A 24 11.16 6.78 -9.22
N GLN A 25 10.47 6.57 -10.34
CA GLN A 25 10.64 7.43 -11.52
C GLN A 25 9.31 7.66 -12.21
N ILE A 26 9.10 8.88 -12.68
CA ILE A 26 7.97 9.19 -13.56
C ILE A 26 8.02 8.30 -14.80
N GLY A 27 6.86 7.81 -15.23
CA GLY A 27 6.74 6.90 -16.37
C GLY A 27 7.11 5.45 -16.08
N ARG A 28 7.54 5.12 -14.86
CA ARG A 28 7.76 3.75 -14.39
C ARG A 28 6.62 3.29 -13.50
N GLU A 29 6.54 1.98 -13.29
CA GLU A 29 5.63 1.39 -12.32
C GLU A 29 6.17 1.53 -10.89
N VAL A 30 5.27 1.77 -9.94
CA VAL A 30 5.55 1.74 -8.51
C VAL A 30 4.55 0.85 -7.81
N LYS A 31 5.04 -0.06 -6.98
CA LYS A 31 4.20 -0.94 -6.18
C LYS A 31 4.30 -0.57 -4.70
N ILE A 32 3.15 -0.39 -4.05
CA ILE A 32 3.06 -0.27 -2.59
C ILE A 32 2.46 -1.57 -2.07
N SER A 33 3.17 -2.24 -1.17
CA SER A 33 2.72 -3.50 -0.58
C SER A 33 2.49 -3.29 0.92
N CYS A 34 1.40 -3.84 1.42
CA CYS A 34 0.97 -3.72 2.81
C CYS A 34 0.58 -5.11 3.33
N GLN A 35 1.14 -5.51 4.46
CA GLN A 35 0.96 -6.83 5.03
C GLN A 35 0.49 -6.71 6.48
N VAL A 36 -0.61 -7.39 6.81
CA VAL A 36 -1.25 -7.38 8.13
C VAL A 36 -1.64 -8.80 8.49
N GLU A 37 -1.42 -9.19 9.75
CA GLU A 37 -1.88 -10.46 10.28
C GLU A 37 -3.21 -10.24 11.00
N ALA A 38 -4.19 -11.09 10.67
CA ALA A 38 -5.50 -11.13 11.30
C ALA A 38 -5.75 -12.50 11.92
N THR A 39 -6.57 -12.53 12.96
CA THR A 39 -7.13 -13.76 13.52
C THR A 39 -8.62 -13.55 13.68
N PRO A 40 -9.47 -14.34 13.00
CA PRO A 40 -9.14 -15.30 11.95
C PRO A 40 -8.72 -14.60 10.61
N PRO A 41 -7.87 -15.22 9.77
CA PRO A 41 -7.37 -14.58 8.54
C PRO A 41 -8.47 -14.17 7.54
N GLU A 42 -9.50 -14.99 7.38
CA GLU A 42 -10.57 -14.81 6.39
C GLU A 42 -11.47 -13.59 6.66
N GLU A 43 -11.36 -13.01 7.85
CA GLU A 43 -12.06 -11.79 8.22
C GLU A 43 -11.29 -10.52 7.89
N LEU A 44 -10.02 -10.62 7.49
CA LEU A 44 -9.23 -9.49 7.07
C LEU A 44 -9.80 -8.85 5.81
N VAL A 45 -10.00 -7.54 5.87
CA VAL A 45 -10.41 -6.70 4.74
C VAL A 45 -9.44 -5.56 4.58
N PHE A 46 -8.91 -5.41 3.37
CA PHE A 46 -8.07 -4.29 2.99
C PHE A 46 -8.85 -3.21 2.24
N GLY A 47 -8.51 -1.95 2.52
CA GLY A 47 -8.92 -0.77 1.78
C GLY A 47 -7.73 0.12 1.45
N TRP A 48 -7.85 0.92 0.40
CA TRP A 48 -6.85 1.90 0.01
C TRP A 48 -7.43 3.30 -0.03
N LEU A 49 -6.68 4.27 0.47
CA LEU A 49 -6.97 5.69 0.32
C LEU A 49 -5.82 6.37 -0.42
N LYS A 50 -6.13 7.40 -1.21
CA LYS A 50 -5.18 8.37 -1.74
C LYS A 50 -5.59 9.75 -1.24
N ASN A 51 -4.72 10.40 -0.46
CA ASN A 51 -4.97 11.70 0.16
C ASN A 51 -6.30 11.72 0.92
N GLY A 52 -6.55 10.67 1.71
CA GLY A 52 -7.78 10.51 2.51
C GLY A 52 -9.04 10.14 1.73
N ARG A 53 -8.96 9.96 0.40
CA ARG A 53 -10.11 9.56 -0.44
C ARG A 53 -10.01 8.12 -0.86
N THR A 54 -11.12 7.39 -0.87
CA THR A 54 -11.17 5.99 -1.30
C THR A 54 -10.59 5.81 -2.70
N LEU A 55 -9.58 4.94 -2.80
CA LEU A 55 -8.97 4.52 -4.03
C LEU A 55 -9.57 3.18 -4.45
N ARG A 56 -9.89 3.05 -5.74
CA ARG A 56 -10.41 1.82 -6.34
C ARG A 56 -9.53 1.45 -7.52
N SER A 57 -9.57 0.18 -7.89
CA SER A 57 -8.85 -0.30 -9.07
C SER A 57 -9.31 0.44 -10.33
N SER A 58 -8.36 0.71 -11.22
CA SER A 58 -8.54 1.34 -12.52
C SER A 58 -7.46 0.84 -13.48
N GLU A 59 -7.45 1.32 -14.72
CA GLU A 59 -6.42 0.93 -15.72
C GLU A 59 -4.98 1.22 -15.27
N ARG A 60 -4.77 2.26 -14.45
CA ARG A 60 -3.43 2.63 -13.96
C ARG A 60 -3.19 2.32 -12.48
N MET A 61 -4.23 2.08 -11.70
CA MET A 61 -4.15 1.81 -10.27
C MET A 61 -4.68 0.40 -10.06
N VAL A 62 -3.81 -0.61 -9.95
CA VAL A 62 -4.24 -2.00 -9.83
C VAL A 62 -4.10 -2.44 -8.39
N ILE A 63 -5.21 -2.83 -7.77
CA ILE A 63 -5.20 -3.35 -6.39
C ILE A 63 -5.32 -4.87 -6.45
N THR A 64 -4.38 -5.57 -5.83
CA THR A 64 -4.39 -7.03 -5.65
C THR A 64 -4.29 -7.40 -4.17
N GLN A 65 -4.76 -8.59 -3.83
CA GLN A 65 -4.75 -9.11 -2.46
C GLN A 65 -4.43 -10.60 -2.48
N THR A 66 -3.82 -11.13 -1.42
CA THR A 66 -3.66 -12.57 -1.21
C THR A 66 -5.02 -13.22 -0.94
N ASP A 67 -5.09 -14.54 -1.10
CA ASP A 67 -6.30 -15.30 -0.76
C ASP A 67 -6.69 -15.07 0.72
N PRO A 68 -8.01 -15.05 1.06
CA PRO A 68 -8.49 -14.73 2.41
C PRO A 68 -7.95 -15.64 3.51
N ASP A 69 -7.62 -16.90 3.19
CA ASP A 69 -7.15 -17.89 4.17
C ASP A 69 -5.63 -17.82 4.41
N VAL A 70 -4.92 -16.95 3.67
CA VAL A 70 -3.46 -16.78 3.78
C VAL A 70 -3.13 -15.79 4.89
N SER A 71 -2.27 -16.22 5.81
CA SER A 71 -1.74 -15.38 6.88
C SER A 71 -0.20 -15.32 6.83
N PRO A 72 0.41 -14.12 6.88
CA PRO A 72 -0.24 -12.82 6.93
C PRO A 72 -0.85 -12.40 5.58
N GLY A 73 -2.01 -11.75 5.62
CA GLY A 73 -2.65 -11.22 4.43
C GLY A 73 -1.86 -10.05 3.86
N THR A 74 -1.83 -9.92 2.54
CA THR A 74 -1.10 -8.84 1.85
C THR A 74 -2.00 -8.20 0.79
N THR A 75 -2.00 -6.87 0.74
CA THR A 75 -2.56 -6.09 -0.37
C THR A 75 -1.48 -5.31 -1.09
N ASN A 76 -1.55 -5.25 -2.41
CA ASN A 76 -0.68 -4.45 -3.23
C ASN A 76 -1.47 -3.40 -4.00
N LEU A 77 -0.88 -2.23 -4.16
CA LEU A 77 -1.31 -1.20 -5.09
C LEU A 77 -0.18 -0.95 -6.10
N ASP A 78 -0.43 -1.33 -7.35
CA ASP A 78 0.46 -1.08 -8.48
C ASP A 78 0.01 0.20 -9.20
N ILE A 79 0.91 1.17 -9.30
CA ILE A 79 0.72 2.46 -9.97
C ILE A 79 1.48 2.42 -11.29
N ILE A 80 0.76 2.19 -12.37
CA ILE A 80 1.31 2.07 -13.73
C ILE A 80 1.50 3.46 -14.33
N ASP A 81 2.63 3.67 -15.00
CA ASP A 81 2.99 4.93 -15.66
C ASP A 81 2.86 6.11 -14.67
N LEU A 82 3.72 6.10 -13.64
CA LEU A 82 3.66 7.07 -12.53
C LEU A 82 3.69 8.51 -13.04
N LYS A 83 2.73 9.34 -12.59
CA LYS A 83 2.61 10.75 -12.96
C LYS A 83 2.82 11.66 -11.75
N PHE A 84 3.11 12.93 -12.00
CA PHE A 84 3.16 13.96 -10.96
C PHE A 84 1.87 14.04 -10.14
N THR A 85 0.72 13.80 -10.77
CA THR A 85 -0.60 13.77 -10.11
C THR A 85 -0.82 12.53 -9.23
N ASP A 86 0.06 11.53 -9.33
CA ASP A 86 0.03 10.33 -8.50
C ASP A 86 0.81 10.51 -7.20
N PHE A 87 1.62 11.55 -7.07
CA PHE A 87 2.25 11.89 -5.79
C PHE A 87 1.20 12.22 -4.72
N GLY A 88 1.51 11.79 -3.50
CA GLY A 88 0.63 11.94 -2.35
C GLY A 88 0.84 10.87 -1.30
N THR A 89 -0.05 10.88 -0.32
CA THR A 89 -0.09 9.91 0.77
C THR A 89 -1.10 8.83 0.42
N TYR A 90 -0.62 7.60 0.36
CA TYR A 90 -1.42 6.40 0.18
C TYR A 90 -1.57 5.70 1.52
N THR A 91 -2.81 5.41 1.92
CA THR A 91 -3.09 4.74 3.18
C THR A 91 -3.63 3.35 2.89
N CYS A 92 -2.93 2.32 3.36
CA CYS A 92 -3.47 0.97 3.46
C CYS A 92 -4.26 0.86 4.77
N VAL A 93 -5.54 0.51 4.67
CA VAL A 93 -6.43 0.31 5.82
C VAL A 93 -6.73 -1.19 5.93
N ALA A 94 -6.47 -1.78 7.08
CA ALA A 94 -6.79 -3.18 7.38
C ALA A 94 -7.78 -3.26 8.53
N SER A 95 -8.87 -3.99 8.33
CA SER A 95 -9.98 -4.12 9.27
C SER A 95 -10.50 -5.56 9.31
N LEU A 96 -11.33 -5.89 10.29
CA LEU A 96 -12.06 -7.16 10.36
C LEU A 96 -13.51 -6.97 9.90
N LYS A 97 -14.06 -7.91 9.12
CA LYS A 97 -15.44 -7.86 8.57
C LYS A 97 -16.51 -7.58 9.63
N HIS A 98 -16.40 -8.22 10.80
CA HIS A 98 -17.38 -8.09 11.88
C HIS A 98 -17.18 -6.84 12.74
N GLY A 99 -16.15 -6.03 12.46
CA GLY A 99 -15.80 -4.84 13.23
C GLY A 99 -15.36 -5.17 14.66
N GLY A 100 -15.55 -4.24 15.59
CA GLY A 100 -15.26 -4.43 17.02
C GLY A 100 -13.79 -4.28 17.43
N ILE A 101 -12.86 -4.35 16.47
CA ILE A 101 -11.43 -4.07 16.65
C ILE A 101 -11.07 -2.82 15.83
N PRO A 102 -10.31 -1.87 16.39
CA PRO A 102 -9.82 -0.71 15.64
C PRO A 102 -9.02 -1.15 14.41
N GLU A 103 -9.26 -0.49 13.28
CA GLU A 103 -8.50 -0.74 12.06
C GLU A 103 -7.03 -0.32 12.21
N ILE A 104 -6.17 -0.96 11.40
CA ILE A 104 -4.78 -0.55 11.22
C ILE A 104 -4.69 0.29 9.96
N SER A 105 -4.19 1.51 10.09
CA SER A 105 -3.87 2.38 8.96
C SER A 105 -2.36 2.57 8.83
N ILE A 106 -1.84 2.38 7.62
CA ILE A 106 -0.42 2.56 7.30
C ILE A 106 -0.29 3.57 6.17
N ASP A 107 0.28 4.72 6.49
CA ASP A 107 0.54 5.80 5.54
C ASP A 107 1.87 5.61 4.83
N VAL A 108 1.84 5.71 3.50
CA VAL A 108 2.99 5.60 2.60
C VAL A 108 3.03 6.81 1.69
N ASN A 109 4.15 7.55 1.71
CA ASN A 109 4.32 8.76 0.91
C ASN A 109 5.06 8.46 -0.38
N ILE A 110 4.42 8.74 -1.52
CA ILE A 110 5.06 8.72 -2.84
C ILE A 110 5.32 10.16 -3.26
N SER A 111 6.58 10.53 -3.39
CA SER A 111 7.02 11.90 -3.64
C SER A 111 8.19 11.97 -4.62
N SER A 112 8.50 13.18 -5.08
CA SER A 112 9.67 13.44 -5.93
C SER A 112 11.00 13.12 -5.25
N THR A 113 11.12 13.20 -3.92
CA THR A 113 12.33 12.78 -3.19
C THR A 113 12.47 11.27 -3.12
N THR A 114 11.34 10.56 -3.05
CA THR A 114 11.27 9.11 -3.28
C THR A 114 11.64 8.77 -4.73
N ALA A 115 11.45 9.75 -5.63
CA ALA A 115 11.63 9.61 -7.07
C ALA A 115 12.83 10.37 -7.69
N GLY A 116 13.74 10.87 -6.86
CA GLY A 116 14.53 12.02 -7.29
C GLY A 116 15.71 12.30 -6.38
N ARG A 117 16.76 11.50 -6.56
CA ARG A 117 18.14 11.96 -6.44
C ARG A 117 18.85 12.06 -7.79
N SER A 118 18.11 12.39 -8.85
CA SER A 118 18.72 12.81 -10.12
C SER A 118 17.93 13.95 -10.74
N LEU A 119 18.04 15.13 -10.14
CA LEU A 119 17.83 16.40 -10.84
C LEU A 119 18.82 17.43 -10.29
N VAL A 120 19.97 17.54 -10.96
CA VAL A 120 20.64 18.83 -11.16
C VAL A 120 21.26 18.82 -12.56
N PRO A 121 20.64 19.47 -13.54
CA PRO A 121 21.32 19.89 -14.76
C PRO A 121 21.88 21.30 -14.55
N SER A 122 23.21 21.43 -14.56
CA SER A 122 24.00 22.52 -15.15
C SER A 122 25.47 22.21 -14.96
#